data_AF-A0A4R0MED7-F1
#
_entry.id   AF-A0A4R0MED7-F1
#
_cell.length_a   1.000
_cell.length_b   1.000
_cell.length_c   1.000
_cell.angle_alpha   90.00
_cell.angle_beta   90.00
_cell.angle_gamma   90.00
#
_symmetry.space_group_name_H-M   'P 1'
#
loop_
_entity.id
_entity.type
_entity.pdbx_description
1 polymer ?
#
loop_
_entity_poly.entity_id
_entity_poly.type
_entity_poly.pdbx_seq_one_letter_code
_entity_poly.pdbx_strand_id
1 'polypeptide(L)' 'MVGNTEYEKVFELAEMDNLTREEMCEYNQGLKIERDYFSAMENVREEERKEMALKLKAANAAFNLISETTGLTIEQIESL' A
#
# COMPACT_ATOMS: atom_id res chain seq x y z
N MET A 1 -7.59 -6.82 37.36
CA MET A 1 -7.96 -6.78 35.93
C MET A 1 -6.68 -6.93 35.14
N VAL A 2 -6.63 -7.89 34.22
CA VAL A 2 -5.43 -8.24 33.44
C VAL A 2 -5.28 -7.19 32.34
N GLY A 3 -4.41 -6.20 32.56
CA GLY A 3 -3.92 -5.31 31.50
C GLY A 3 -2.90 -6.09 30.68
N ASN A 4 -3.32 -6.59 29.53
CA ASN A 4 -2.44 -7.21 28.55
C ASN A 4 -3.07 -7.04 27.16
N THR A 5 -3.32 -5.79 26.80
CA THR A 5 -3.63 -5.44 25.42
C THR A 5 -2.32 -5.11 24.71
N GLU A 6 -2.17 -5.53 23.46
CA GLU A 6 -1.04 -5.12 22.60
C GLU A 6 -0.87 -3.58 22.58
N TYR A 7 -1.98 -2.86 22.75
CA TYR A 7 -2.02 -1.41 22.91
C TYR A 7 -1.26 -0.88 24.13
N GLU A 8 -1.36 -1.53 25.30
CA GLU A 8 -0.63 -1.10 26.50
C GLU A 8 0.89 -1.27 26.33
N LYS A 9 1.33 -2.31 25.61
CA LYS A 9 2.75 -2.53 25.32
C LYS A 9 3.32 -1.52 24.33
N VAL A 10 2.54 -1.12 23.32
CA VAL A 10 2.90 -0.04 22.40
C VAL A 10 2.95 1.30 23.14
N PHE A 11 2.06 1.50 24.12
CA PHE A 11 2.05 2.70 24.95
C PHE A 11 3.26 2.77 25.91
N GLU A 12 3.64 1.67 26.56
CA GLU A 12 4.86 1.58 27.39
C GLU A 12 6.14 1.78 26.55
N LEU A 13 6.19 1.24 25.32
CA LEU A 13 7.30 1.49 24.37
C LEU A 13 7.40 2.97 23.98
N ALA A 14 6.28 3.68 23.86
CA ALA A 14 6.23 5.11 23.58
C ALA A 14 6.56 5.96 24.82
N GLU A 15 6.22 5.53 26.04
CA GLU A 15 6.66 6.20 27.27
C GLU A 15 8.19 6.14 27.46
N MET A 16 8.86 5.11 26.94
CA MET A 16 10.33 5.06 26.92
C MET A 16 10.97 6.06 25.94
N ASP A 17 10.19 6.70 25.06
CA ASP A 17 10.64 7.68 24.07
C ASP A 17 9.78 8.97 24.15
N ASN A 18 9.60 9.51 25.35
CA ASN A 18 9.32 10.92 25.69
C ASN A 18 8.31 11.76 24.83
N LEU A 19 7.33 11.16 24.16
CA LEU A 19 6.27 11.89 23.46
C LEU A 19 5.07 12.14 24.38
N THR A 20 4.61 13.39 24.44
CA THR A 20 3.33 13.76 25.06
C THR A 20 2.15 13.16 24.30
N ARG A 21 0.97 13.16 24.91
CA ARG A 21 -0.26 12.67 24.28
C ARG A 21 -0.56 13.42 22.97
N GLU A 22 -0.35 14.73 22.97
CA GLU A 22 -0.53 15.59 21.81
C GLU A 22 0.46 15.23 20.70
N GLU A 23 1.75 15.09 21.02
CA GLU A 23 2.77 14.70 20.04
C GLU A 23 2.53 13.30 19.47
N MET A 24 2.08 12.35 20.29
CA MET A 24 1.69 11.02 19.82
C MET A 24 0.45 11.07 18.90
N CYS A 25 -0.49 11.98 19.17
CA CYS A 25 -1.65 12.20 18.31
C CYS A 25 -1.23 12.78 16.94
N GLU A 26 -0.34 13.77 16.94
CA GLU A 26 0.20 14.37 15.72
C GLU A 26 1.02 13.36 14.90
N TYR A 27 1.87 12.57 15.56
CA TYR A 27 2.62 11.48 14.92
C TYR A 27 1.70 10.46 14.24
N ASN A 28 0.67 9.98 14.95
CA ASN A 28 -0.30 9.04 14.38
C ASN A 28 -1.08 9.63 13.20
N GLN A 29 -1.43 10.92 13.27
CA GLN A 29 -2.07 11.61 12.14
C GLN A 29 -1.14 11.70 10.93
N GLY A 30 0.14 12.02 11.15
CA GLY A 30 1.16 12.02 10.10
C GLY A 30 1.29 10.66 9.42
N LEU A 31 1.43 9.58 10.20
CA LEU A 31 1.47 8.21 9.68
C LEU A 31 0.22 7.85 8.86
N LYS A 32 -0.96 8.27 9.32
CA LYS A 32 -2.21 8.03 8.58
C LYS A 32 -2.19 8.73 7.22
N ILE A 33 -1.80 10.00 7.19
CA ILE A 33 -1.71 10.77 5.94
C ILE A 33 -0.74 10.11 4.96
N GLU A 34 0.44 9.70 5.45
CA GLU A 34 1.45 9.04 4.63
C GLU A 34 0.94 7.71 4.06
N ARG A 35 0.29 6.88 4.89
CA ARG A 35 -0.30 5.62 4.45
C ARG A 35 -1.41 5.82 3.43
N ASP A 36 -2.29 6.79 3.67
CA ASP A 36 -3.42 7.07 2.77
C ASP A 36 -2.90 7.62 1.43
N TYR A 37 -1.85 8.45 1.45
CA TYR A 37 -1.14 8.90 0.23
C TYR A 37 -0.50 7.74 -0.53
N PHE A 38 0.25 6.88 0.17
CA PHE A 38 0.88 5.70 -0.46
C PHE A 38 -0.17 4.80 -1.11
N SER A 39 -1.28 4.55 -0.42
CA SER A 39 -2.39 3.75 -0.94
C SER A 39 -3.02 4.37 -2.18
N ALA A 40 -3.25 5.69 -2.19
CA ALA A 40 -3.77 6.38 -3.37
C ALA A 40 -2.81 6.26 -4.56
N MET A 41 -1.51 6.43 -4.32
CA MET A 41 -0.48 6.31 -5.35
C MET A 41 -0.32 4.89 -5.90
N GLU A 42 -0.41 3.86 -5.06
CA GLU A 42 -0.41 2.46 -5.51
C GLU A 42 -1.63 2.15 -6.39
N ASN A 43 -2.82 2.63 -6.03
CA ASN A 43 -4.01 2.46 -6.86
C ASN A 43 -3.85 3.09 -8.25
N VAL A 44 -3.28 4.30 -8.33
CA VAL A 44 -3.00 4.95 -9.62
C VAL A 44 -2.03 4.10 -10.46
N ARG A 45 -0.94 3.63 -9.85
CA ARG A 45 0.04 2.75 -10.53
C ARG A 45 -0.59 1.43 -11.00
N GLU A 46 -1.50 0.87 -10.22
CA GLU A 46 -2.21 -0.35 -10.60
C GLU A 46 -3.08 -0.13 -11.84
N GLU A 47 -3.87 0.95 -11.86
CA GLU A 47 -4.73 1.27 -13.00
C GLU A 47 -3.92 1.60 -14.26
N GLU A 48 -2.79 2.31 -14.14
CA GLU A 48 -1.88 2.56 -15.27
C GLU A 48 -1.31 1.26 -15.86
N ARG A 49 -0.93 0.30 -15.01
CA ARG A 49 -0.45 -1.03 -15.44
C ARG A 49 -1.55 -1.79 -16.18
N LYS A 50 -2.79 -1.78 -15.67
CA LYS A 50 -3.94 -2.43 -16.32
C LYS A 50 -4.27 -1.78 -17.66
N GLU A 51 -4.30 -0.45 -17.73
CA GLU A 51 -4.56 0.27 -18.97
C GLU A 51 -3.50 -0.03 -20.04
N MET A 52 -2.22 -0.07 -19.65
CA MET A 52 -1.13 -0.46 -20.55
C MET A 52 -1.28 -1.92 -21.03
N ALA A 53 -1.60 -2.85 -20.13
CA ALA A 53 -1.82 -4.25 -20.50
C ALA A 53 -2.98 -4.41 -21.48
N LEU A 54 -4.10 -3.68 -21.28
CA LEU A 54 -5.23 -3.67 -22.22
C LEU A 54 -4.82 -3.18 -23.61
N LYS A 55 -4.04 -2.09 -23.69
CA LYS A 55 -3.53 -1.55 -24.96
C LYS A 55 -2.62 -2.56 -25.69
N LEU A 56 -1.73 -3.23 -24.95
CA LEU A 56 -0.83 -4.24 -25.51
C LEU A 56 -1.58 -5.51 -25.95
N LYS A 57 -2.58 -5.95 -25.17
CA LYS A 57 -3.46 -7.07 -25.51
C LYS A 57 -4.26 -6.77 -26.78
N ALA A 58 -4.79 -5.55 -26.91
CA ALA A 58 -5.45 -5.09 -28.13
C ALA A 58 -4.51 -5.02 -29.35
N ALA A 59 -3.23 -4.76 -29.12
CA ALA A 59 -2.19 -4.83 -30.16
C ALA A 59 -1.71 -6.26 -30.46
N ASN A 60 -2.34 -7.28 -29.86
CA ASN A 60 -2.00 -8.70 -30.00
C ASN A 60 -0.55 -9.04 -29.58
N ALA A 61 -0.02 -8.31 -28.59
CA ALA A 61 1.28 -8.62 -27.99
C ALA A 61 1.22 -9.96 -27.22
N ALA A 62 2.35 -10.67 -27.18
CA ALA A 62 2.46 -11.91 -26.44
C ALA A 62 2.33 -11.68 -24.92
N PHE A 63 1.64 -12.57 -24.20
CA PHE A 63 1.38 -12.41 -22.77
C PHE A 63 2.66 -12.31 -21.94
N ASN A 64 3.72 -13.04 -22.29
CA ASN A 64 5.01 -12.92 -21.62
C ASN A 64 5.58 -11.50 -21.73
N LEU A 65 5.47 -10.86 -22.90
CA LEU A 65 5.93 -9.48 -23.09
C LEU A 65 5.08 -8.49 -22.30
N ILE A 66 3.76 -8.69 -22.24
CA ILE A 66 2.86 -7.87 -21.43
C ILE A 66 3.23 -8.00 -19.95
N SER A 67 3.47 -9.22 -19.48
CA SER A 67 3.87 -9.51 -18.10
C SER A 67 5.19 -8.83 -17.74
N GLU A 68 6.22 -8.97 -18.58
CA GLU A 68 7.52 -8.32 -18.38
C GLU A 68 7.43 -6.79 -18.36
N THR A 69 6.58 -6.21 -19.22
CA THR A 69 6.46 -4.75 -19.36
C THR A 69 5.63 -4.13 -18.23
N THR A 70 4.54 -4.79 -17.82
CA THR A 70 3.57 -4.24 -16.88
C THR A 70 3.76 -4.75 -15.46
N GLY A 71 4.52 -5.83 -15.26
CA GLY A 71 4.66 -6.51 -13.98
C GLY A 71 3.40 -7.27 -13.52
N LEU A 72 2.37 -7.37 -14.38
CA LEU A 72 1.21 -8.22 -14.12
C LEU A 72 1.55 -9.69 -14.38
N THR A 73 0.96 -10.58 -13.59
CA THR A 73 1.03 -12.02 -13.84
C THR A 73 0.24 -12.40 -15.09
N ILE A 74 0.53 -13.57 -15.66
CA ILE A 74 -0.20 -14.06 -16.83
C ILE A 74 -1.68 -14.26 -16.47
N GLU A 75 -1.98 -14.76 -15.28
CA GLU A 75 -3.35 -14.95 -14.79
C GLU A 75 -4.11 -13.61 -14.70
N GLN A 76 -3.45 -12.55 -14.23
CA GLN A 76 -4.04 -11.21 -14.22
C GLN A 76 -4.32 -10.71 -15.64
N ILE A 77 -3.38 -10.90 -16.58
CA ILE A 77 -3.52 -10.48 -17.98
C ILE A 77 -4.66 -11.24 -18.69
N GLU A 78 -4.86 -12.51 -18.38
CA GLU A 78 -5.98 -13.31 -18.88
C GLU A 78 -7.32 -12.77 -18.38
N SER A 79 -7.38 -12.29 -17.13
CA SER A 79 -8.58 -11.75 -16.50
C SER A 79 -8.96 -10.31 -16.89
N LEU A 80 -8.07 -9.58 -17.59
CA LEU A 80 -8.32 -8.24 -18.15
C LEU A 80 -9.21 -8.27 -19.39
#